data_AF-A0A418KIU0-F1
#
_entry.id   AF-A0A418KIU0-F1
#
_cell.length_a   1.000
_cell.length_b   1.000
_cell.length_c   1.000
_cell.angle_alpha   90.00
_cell.angle_beta   90.00
_cell.angle_gamma   90.00
#
_symmetry.space_group_name_H-M   'P 1'
#
loop_
_entity.id
_entity.type
_entity.pdbx_description
1 polymer ?
#
loop_
_entity_poly.entity_id
_entity_poly.type
_entity_poly.pdbx_seq_one_letter_code
_entity_poly.pdbx_strand_id
1 'polypeptide(L)' 'MLSVLDTPAQAVSELVLALSSAAEPLAGDAATGVAILVVVVLVRLLLLPLSRRAARAGRARLALRPAELRLRERFRRDP' A
#
# COMPACT_ATOMS: atom_id res chain seq x y z
N MET A 1 18.93 13.41 -11.31
CA MET A 1 18.40 12.44 -10.33
C MET A 1 16.90 12.62 -10.04
N LEU A 2 16.32 13.83 -10.13
CA LEU A 2 14.88 14.07 -9.96
C LEU A 2 14.00 13.61 -11.15
N SER A 3 14.56 13.58 -12.37
CA SER A 3 13.83 13.23 -13.60
C SER A 3 13.19 11.83 -13.64
N VAL A 4 13.73 10.85 -12.90
CA VAL A 4 13.12 9.50 -12.82
C VAL A 4 11.79 9.52 -12.05
N LEU A 5 11.62 10.47 -11.12
CA LEU A 5 10.38 10.66 -10.38
C LEU A 5 9.41 11.66 -11.04
N ASP A 6 9.89 12.47 -11.98
CA ASP A 6 9.03 13.47 -12.65
C ASP A 6 7.92 12.80 -13.48
N THR A 7 8.23 11.72 -14.20
CA THR A 7 7.23 11.00 -15.01
C THR A 7 6.09 10.39 -14.17
N PRO A 8 6.36 9.63 -13.07
CA PRO A 8 5.28 9.15 -12.22
C PRO A 8 4.59 10.28 -11.44
N ALA A 9 5.31 11.34 -11.03
CA ALA A 9 4.70 12.49 -10.35
C ALA A 9 3.74 13.27 -11.27
N GLN A 10 4.08 13.42 -12.56
CA GLN A 10 3.21 14.00 -13.57
C GLN A 10 1.98 13.14 -13.80
N ALA A 11 2.14 11.82 -13.98
CA ALA A 11 1.02 10.91 -14.16
C ALA A 11 0.03 10.92 -12.97
N VAL A 12 0.55 11.01 -11.74
CA VAL A 12 -0.29 11.15 -10.54
C VAL A 12 -0.99 12.51 -10.52
N SER A 13 -0.30 13.59 -10.87
CA SER A 13 -0.89 14.94 -10.92
C SER A 13 -2.01 15.03 -11.96
N GLU A 14 -1.82 14.48 -13.16
CA GLU A 14 -2.85 14.43 -14.21
C GLU A 14 -4.06 13.59 -13.78
N LEU A 15 -3.83 12.44 -13.14
CA LEU A 15 -4.90 11.61 -12.61
C LEU A 15 -5.71 12.34 -11.52
N VAL A 16 -5.03 13.04 -10.62
CA VAL A 16 -5.66 13.85 -9.56
C VAL A 16 -6.48 14.98 -10.16
N LEU A 17 -5.96 15.67 -11.17
CA LEU A 17 -6.67 16.75 -11.87
C LEU A 17 -7.92 16.23 -12.59
N ALA A 18 -7.83 15.08 -13.29
CA ALA A 18 -8.96 14.46 -13.98
C ALA A 18 -10.04 13.96 -13.01
N LEU A 19 -9.65 13.43 -11.84
CA LEU A 19 -10.58 13.04 -10.79
C LEU A 19 -11.21 14.25 -10.11
N SER A 20 -10.43 15.31 -9.88
CA SER A 20 -10.91 16.56 -9.28
C SER A 20 -11.94 17.23 -10.17
N SER A 21 -11.69 17.36 -11.47
CA SER A 21 -12.64 17.97 -12.41
C SER A 21 -13.93 17.16 -12.55
N ALA A 22 -13.87 15.83 -12.45
CA ALA A 22 -15.05 14.97 -12.42
C ALA A 22 -15.84 15.08 -11.10
N ALA A 23 -15.18 15.39 -9.99
CA ALA A 23 -15.78 15.53 -8.65
C ALA A 23 -16.25 16.97 -8.34
N GLU A 24 -15.73 17.96 -9.05
CA GLU A 24 -16.04 19.39 -8.93
C GLU A 24 -17.55 19.72 -8.90
N PRO A 25 -18.42 19.15 -9.76
CA PRO A 25 -19.86 19.43 -9.70
C PRO A 25 -20.58 18.89 -8.45
N LEU A 26 -19.97 17.95 -7.71
CA LEU A 26 -20.58 17.30 -6.55
C LEU A 26 -20.09 17.87 -5.20
N ALA A 27 -18.90 18.48 -5.16
CA ALA A 27 -18.22 18.79 -3.90
C ALA A 27 -17.86 20.29 -3.70
N GLY A 28 -17.96 21.14 -4.72
CA GLY A 28 -17.68 22.57 -4.60
C GLY A 28 -16.30 22.84 -3.98
N ASP A 29 -16.24 23.66 -2.92
CA ASP A 29 -15.00 24.09 -2.25
C ASP A 29 -14.22 22.93 -1.58
N ALA A 30 -14.88 21.78 -1.34
CA ALA A 30 -14.26 20.58 -0.79
C ALA A 30 -13.75 19.59 -1.86
N ALA A 31 -13.89 19.90 -3.15
CA ALA A 31 -13.61 18.98 -4.26
C ALA A 31 -12.18 18.42 -4.24
N THR A 32 -11.19 19.26 -3.95
CA THR A 32 -9.78 18.84 -3.87
C THR A 32 -9.55 17.81 -2.76
N GLY A 33 -10.17 18.02 -1.59
CA GLY A 33 -10.07 17.08 -0.47
C GLY A 33 -10.73 15.73 -0.78
N VAL A 34 -11.89 15.75 -1.43
CA VAL A 34 -12.61 14.55 -1.87
C VAL A 34 -11.79 13.78 -2.92
N ALA A 35 -11.20 14.48 -3.90
CA ALA A 35 -10.37 13.87 -4.92
C ALA A 35 -9.15 13.14 -4.32
N ILE A 36 -8.47 13.75 -3.35
CA ILE A 36 -7.36 13.11 -2.62
C ILE A 36 -7.85 11.84 -1.91
N LEU A 37 -8.97 11.89 -1.20
CA LEU A 37 -9.51 10.71 -0.50
C LEU A 37 -9.85 9.58 -1.48
N VAL A 38 -10.43 9.89 -2.64
CA VAL A 38 -10.72 8.91 -3.70
C VAL A 38 -9.44 8.26 -4.20
N VAL A 39 -8.39 9.04 -4.46
CA VAL A 39 -7.07 8.51 -4.87
C VAL A 39 -6.51 7.60 -3.77
N VAL A 40 -6.55 8.01 -2.51
CA VAL A 40 -6.07 7.20 -1.37
C VAL A 40 -6.85 5.88 -1.26
N VAL A 41 -8.17 5.91 -1.43
CA VAL A 41 -9.03 4.71 -1.41
C VAL A 41 -8.71 3.79 -2.59
N LEU A 42 -8.55 4.33 -3.80
CA LEU A 42 -8.17 3.56 -5.00
C LEU A 42 -6.81 2.89 -4.83
N VAL A 43 -5.81 3.63 -4.35
CA VAL A 43 -4.49 3.09 -4.03
C VAL A 43 -4.60 2.00 -2.96
N ARG A 44 -5.41 2.22 -1.91
CA ARG A 44 -5.67 1.17 -0.89
C ARG A 44 -6.33 -0.06 -1.47
N LEU A 45 -7.29 0.08 -2.38
CA LEU A 45 -7.96 -1.04 -3.05
C LEU A 45 -6.98 -1.83 -3.90
N LEU A 46 -6.10 -1.15 -4.63
CA LEU A 46 -5.05 -1.76 -5.45
C LEU A 46 -3.99 -2.48 -4.61
N LEU A 47 -3.65 -1.93 -3.44
CA LEU A 47 -2.69 -2.52 -2.50
C LEU A 47 -3.31 -3.56 -1.56
N LEU A 48 -4.64 -3.57 -1.38
CA LEU A 48 -5.38 -4.53 -0.57
C LEU A 48 -5.04 -6.00 -0.89
N PRO A 49 -4.96 -6.45 -2.16
CA PRO A 49 -4.54 -7.81 -2.48
C PRO A 49 -3.09 -8.09 -2.04
N LEU A 50 -2.19 -7.12 -2.13
CA LEU A 50 -0.80 -7.26 -1.65
C LEU A 50 -0.76 -7.37 -0.13
N SER A 51 -1.47 -6.51 0.59
CA SER A 51 -1.58 -6.59 2.05
C SER A 51 -2.20 -7.91 2.51
N ARG A 52 -3.19 -8.45 1.76
CA ARG A 52 -3.76 -9.78 2.05
C ARG A 52 -2.76 -10.91 1.83
N ARG A 53 -1.91 -10.84 0.80
CA ARG A 53 -0.83 -11.81 0.58
C ARG A 53 0.23 -11.72 1.69
N ALA A 54 0.61 -10.51 2.10
CA ALA A 54 1.52 -10.29 3.22
C ALA A 54 0.94 -10.83 4.54
N ALA A 55 -0.36 -10.63 4.81
CA ALA A 55 -1.03 -11.15 5.98
C ALA A 55 -1.07 -12.69 6.00
N ARG A 56 -1.27 -13.35 4.85
CA ARG A 56 -1.19 -14.81 4.73
C ARG A 56 0.23 -15.32 5.03
N ALA A 57 1.26 -14.66 4.48
CA ALA A 57 2.65 -14.98 4.78
C ALA A 57 2.98 -14.79 6.26
N GLY A 58 2.44 -13.74 6.90
CA GLY A 58 2.55 -13.51 8.34
C GLY A 58 1.93 -14.64 9.16
N ARG A 59 0.73 -15.11 8.80
CA ARG A 59 0.08 -16.25 9.48
C ARG A 59 0.87 -17.54 9.34
N ALA A 60 1.41 -17.83 8.16
CA ALA A 60 2.28 -18.99 7.94
C ALA A 60 3.56 -18.91 8.79
N ARG A 61 4.18 -17.72 8.88
CA ARG A 61 5.35 -17.50 9.75
C ARG A 61 5.03 -17.67 11.24
N LEU A 62 3.85 -17.23 11.69
CA LEU A 62 3.43 -17.43 13.09
C LEU A 62 3.24 -18.92 13.43
N ALA A 63 2.73 -19.72 12.49
CA ALA A 63 2.61 -21.17 12.67
C ALA A 63 3.99 -21.87 12.73
N LEU A 64 5.00 -21.32 12.04
CA LEU A 64 6.36 -21.88 12.00
C LEU A 64 7.26 -21.42 13.16
N ARG A 65 6.99 -20.27 13.80
CA ARG A 65 7.71 -19.77 14.98
C ARG A 65 7.99 -20.83 16.06
N PRO A 66 7.02 -21.66 16.50
CA PRO A 66 7.29 -22.66 17.55
C PRO A 66 8.25 -23.76 17.08
N ALA A 67 8.23 -24.13 15.81
CA ALA A 67 9.18 -25.10 15.25
C ALA A 67 10.58 -24.49 15.14
N GLU A 68 10.69 -23.23 14.71
CA GLU A 68 11.95 -22.47 14.74
C GLU A 68 12.54 -22.39 16.15
N LEU A 69 11.72 -22.11 17.17
CA LEU A 69 12.20 -22.04 18.56
C LEU A 69 12.73 -23.38 19.05
N ARG A 70 12.04 -24.49 18.77
CA ARG A 70 12.52 -25.84 19.13
C ARG A 70 13.81 -26.20 18.42
N LEU A 71 13.93 -25.84 17.13
CA LEU A 71 15.15 -26.07 16.37
C LEU A 71 16.31 -25.23 16.92
N ARG A 72 16.05 -23.97 17.25
CA ARG A 72 17.03 -23.04 17.82
C ARG A 72 17.45 -23.43 19.24
N GLU A 73 16.57 -24.03 20.03
CA GLU A 73 16.94 -24.65 21.31
C GLU A 73 17.79 -25.91 21.12
N ARG A 74 17.43 -26.76 20.16
CA ARG A 74 18.15 -28.01 19.87
C ARG A 74 19.56 -27.76 19.37
N PHE A 75 19.77 -26.73 18.54
CA PHE A 75 21.07 -26.33 18.00
C PHE A 75 21.66 -25.10 18.70
N ARG A 76 21.24 -24.79 19.94
CA ARG A 76 21.71 -23.60 20.68
C ARG A 76 23.23 -23.55 20.87
N ARG A 77 23.92 -24.69 20.75
CA ARG A 77 25.37 -24.83 20.93
C ARG A 77 26.12 -25.08 19.61
N ASP A 78 25.42 -25.06 18.48
CA ASP A 78 25.98 -25.30 17.14
C ASP A 78 25.54 -24.14 16.23
N PRO A 79 26.36 -23.06 16.14
CA PRO A 79 26.00 -21.80 15.48
C PRO A 79 25.91 -21.89 13.95
#